data_AF-Q2B088-F1
#
_entry.id   AF-Q2B088-F1
#
_cell.length_a   1.000
_cell.length_b   1.000
_cell.length_c   1.000
_cell.angle_alpha   90.00
_cell.angle_beta   90.00
_cell.angle_gamma   90.00
#
_symmetry.space_group_name_H-M   'P 1'
#
loop_
_entity.id
_entity.type
_entity.pdbx_description
1 polymer ?
#
loop_
_entity_poly.entity_id
_entity_poly.type
_entity_poly.pdbx_seq_one_letter_code
_entity_poly.pdbx_strand_id
1 'polypeptide(L)'
;MNGTGAGGRITRKDLQKLIDSGDIPQAEARQEEPAASQKAQEPAAQTQVQAEPAAKQPAAAPNVPVVPGDIEIPVTGVRKAIAANMLRSKHEAPHAWTMMEVDVTNLVDYRNSIKNEFKTKEGFNLTFFAFFVKAVAQALKEYPQINSMWAGDKIIQKKDINISIAVATDDALFVPVIKHADEKTIKGIGREIAELAGKVRSGKLTSAEMQGGTFTVNNTGSFGSVQ
;
A
#
# COMPACT_ATOMS: atom_id res chain seq x y z
N MET A 1 -17.26 2.74 23.44
CA MET A 1 -17.54 3.26 22.08
C MET A 1 -17.65 2.08 21.12
N ASN A 2 -18.68 2.05 20.27
CA ASN A 2 -18.80 1.07 19.19
C ASN A 2 -18.33 1.73 17.89
N GLY A 3 -17.26 1.22 17.29
CA GLY A 3 -16.72 1.78 16.05
C GLY A 3 -17.59 1.42 14.84
N THR A 4 -17.78 2.37 13.92
CA THR A 4 -18.61 2.15 12.71
C THR A 4 -17.83 1.55 11.54
N GLY A 5 -16.52 1.37 11.68
CA GLY A 5 -15.66 0.71 10.70
C GLY A 5 -15.88 -0.80 10.61
N ALA A 6 -15.39 -1.39 9.52
CA ALA A 6 -15.50 -2.83 9.28
C ALA A 6 -14.95 -3.66 10.46
N GLY A 7 -15.78 -4.55 11.00
CA GLY A 7 -15.44 -5.36 12.19
C GLY A 7 -15.45 -4.59 13.51
N GLY A 8 -16.21 -3.47 13.61
CA GLY A 8 -16.35 -2.70 14.86
C GLY A 8 -15.21 -1.73 15.14
N ARG A 9 -14.35 -1.44 14.16
CA ARG A 9 -13.20 -0.55 14.30
C ARG A 9 -13.64 0.90 14.44
N ILE A 10 -13.01 1.64 15.35
CA ILE A 10 -13.23 3.08 15.54
C ILE A 10 -12.55 3.84 14.41
N THR A 11 -13.29 4.72 13.74
CA THR A 11 -12.80 5.53 12.61
C THR A 11 -12.63 6.99 12.99
N ARG A 12 -11.89 7.78 12.19
CA ARG A 12 -11.80 9.26 12.35
C ARG A 12 -13.18 9.90 12.49
N LYS A 13 -14.16 9.42 11.72
CA LYS A 13 -15.54 9.94 11.73
C LYS A 13 -16.24 9.69 13.06
N ASP A 14 -15.92 8.59 13.74
CA ASP A 14 -16.47 8.28 15.06
C ASP A 14 -15.88 9.22 16.12
N LEU A 15 -14.57 9.51 16.03
CA LEU A 15 -13.90 10.47 16.90
C LEU A 15 -14.36 11.91 16.64
N GLN A 16 -14.51 12.31 15.37
CA GLN A 16 -14.99 13.64 15.03
C GLN A 16 -16.42 13.86 15.55
N LYS A 17 -17.31 12.86 15.40
CA LYS A 17 -18.66 12.93 15.97
C LYS A 17 -18.65 13.05 17.50
N LEU A 18 -17.71 12.40 18.18
CA LEU A 18 -17.57 12.48 19.64
C LEU A 18 -17.05 13.85 20.09
N ILE A 19 -16.09 14.41 19.36
CA ILE A 19 -15.54 15.74 19.60
C ILE A 19 -16.63 16.79 19.35
N ASP A 20 -17.38 16.66 18.25
CA ASP A 20 -18.51 17.52 17.93
C ASP A 20 -19.66 17.36 18.94
N SER A 21 -19.82 16.17 19.56
CA SER A 21 -20.83 15.91 20.58
C SER A 21 -20.40 16.28 22.01
N GLY A 22 -19.14 16.66 22.23
CA GLY A 22 -18.62 17.14 23.51
C GLY A 22 -18.42 16.09 24.62
N ASP A 23 -18.60 14.80 24.33
CA ASP A 23 -18.52 13.70 25.30
C ASP A 23 -17.13 13.01 25.24
N ILE A 24 -16.08 13.74 25.63
CA ILE A 24 -14.70 13.22 25.65
C ILE A 24 -14.41 12.63 27.04
N PRO A 25 -14.13 11.31 27.17
CA PRO A 25 -13.68 10.73 28.43
C PRO A 25 -12.30 11.27 28.81
N GLN A 26 -12.18 11.83 30.01
CA GLN A 26 -10.93 12.38 30.54
C GLN A 26 -10.01 11.23 30.97
N ALA A 27 -8.85 11.08 30.31
CA ALA A 27 -7.84 10.11 30.70
C ALA A 27 -7.00 10.66 31.85
N GLU A 28 -6.95 9.95 32.97
CA GLU A 28 -6.13 10.27 34.13
C GLU A 28 -4.64 10.17 33.78
N ALA A 29 -3.91 11.25 34.03
CA ALA A 29 -2.47 11.35 33.80
C ALA A 29 -1.71 10.42 34.77
N ARG A 30 -1.03 9.41 34.21
CA ARG A 30 -0.05 8.60 34.94
C ARG A 30 1.31 9.30 34.87
N GLN A 31 1.84 9.64 36.04
CA GLN A 31 3.13 10.29 36.26
C GLN A 31 4.29 9.38 35.79
N GLU A 32 5.17 9.92 34.96
CA GLU A 32 6.47 9.33 34.62
C GLU A 32 7.55 9.83 35.60
N GLU A 33 8.34 8.90 36.12
CA GLU A 33 9.45 9.13 37.06
C GLU A 33 10.78 9.27 36.29
N PRO A 34 11.73 10.14 36.69
CA PRO A 34 12.85 10.54 35.84
C PRO A 34 14.01 9.54 35.79
N ALA A 35 14.56 9.37 34.59
CA ALA A 35 15.75 8.57 34.28
C ALA A 35 17.04 9.17 34.87
N ALA A 36 17.82 8.32 35.56
CA ALA A 36 19.14 8.66 36.08
C ALA A 36 20.20 8.74 34.98
N SER A 37 20.96 9.84 35.00
CA SER A 37 22.05 10.15 34.07
C SER A 37 23.29 9.27 34.34
N GLN A 38 23.74 8.52 33.33
CA GLN A 38 25.05 7.87 33.34
C GLN A 38 26.08 8.68 32.55
N LYS A 39 27.28 8.71 33.13
CA LYS A 39 28.43 9.55 32.85
C LYS A 39 29.14 9.13 31.55
N ALA A 40 29.57 10.13 30.77
CA ALA A 40 30.40 9.96 29.59
C ALA A 40 31.83 9.52 29.95
N GLN A 41 32.36 8.54 29.21
CA GLN A 41 33.79 8.21 29.13
C GLN A 41 34.19 8.17 27.65
N GLU A 42 35.19 8.97 27.32
CA GLU A 42 35.76 9.16 25.97
C GLU A 42 36.78 8.03 25.64
N PRO A 43 37.00 7.69 24.35
CA PRO A 43 37.51 6.39 23.93
C PRO A 43 39.04 6.30 23.83
N ALA A 44 39.58 5.14 24.21
CA ALA A 44 40.94 4.74 23.85
C ALA A 44 40.94 4.04 22.48
N ALA A 45 41.69 4.60 21.54
CA ALA A 45 41.94 4.05 20.22
C ALA A 45 42.79 2.78 20.30
N GLN A 46 42.31 1.70 19.68
CA GLN A 46 43.15 0.57 19.26
C GLN A 46 42.81 0.19 17.82
N THR A 47 43.79 0.43 16.97
CA THR A 47 43.90 0.00 15.59
C THR A 47 43.85 -1.52 15.50
N GLN A 48 42.88 -2.08 14.77
CA GLN A 48 42.93 -3.46 14.31
C GLN A 48 42.65 -3.56 12.82
N VAL A 49 43.39 -4.49 12.24
CA VAL A 49 43.78 -4.61 10.85
C VAL A 49 42.61 -5.07 9.99
N GLN A 50 42.54 -4.50 8.80
CA GLN A 50 41.59 -4.78 7.74
C GLN A 50 41.70 -6.25 7.30
N ALA A 51 40.65 -7.03 7.56
CA ALA A 51 40.44 -8.34 6.97
C ALA A 51 39.37 -8.24 5.87
N GLU A 52 39.73 -8.76 4.71
CA GLU A 52 38.95 -8.89 3.49
C GLU A 52 37.57 -9.53 3.75
N PRO A 53 36.46 -9.03 3.17
CA PRO A 53 35.14 -9.58 3.48
C PRO A 53 34.95 -10.95 2.82
N ALA A 54 35.15 -12.00 3.63
CA ALA A 54 34.65 -13.33 3.35
C ALA A 54 33.13 -13.27 3.08
N ALA A 55 32.68 -13.97 2.03
CA ALA A 55 31.29 -14.06 1.65
C ALA A 55 30.41 -14.41 2.86
N LYS A 56 29.47 -13.52 3.20
CA LYS A 56 28.52 -13.71 4.30
C LYS A 56 27.74 -15.00 4.05
N GLN A 57 28.03 -16.02 4.86
CA GLN A 57 27.19 -17.20 5.03
C GLN A 57 25.77 -16.72 5.42
N PRO A 58 24.69 -17.28 4.84
CA PRO A 58 23.35 -16.88 5.22
C PRO A 58 23.19 -17.01 6.73
N ALA A 59 22.81 -15.92 7.40
CA ALA A 59 22.54 -15.96 8.84
C ALA A 59 21.53 -17.07 9.11
N ALA A 60 21.87 -17.96 10.05
CA ALA A 60 20.97 -19.02 10.50
C ALA A 60 19.63 -18.38 10.93
N ALA A 61 18.52 -18.99 10.50
CA ALA A 61 17.20 -18.52 10.90
C ALA A 61 17.12 -18.45 12.44
N PRO A 62 16.49 -17.42 13.02
CA PRO A 62 16.33 -17.33 14.46
C PRO A 62 15.61 -18.57 14.97
N ASN A 63 16.26 -19.32 15.87
CA ASN A 63 15.66 -20.47 16.52
C ASN A 63 14.73 -19.95 17.62
N VAL A 64 13.45 -19.78 17.31
CA VAL A 64 12.44 -19.34 18.27
C VAL A 64 11.92 -20.60 18.99
N PRO A 65 12.08 -20.72 20.32
CA PRO A 65 11.60 -21.89 21.06
C PRO A 65 10.06 -21.93 21.01
N VAL A 66 9.51 -23.09 20.67
CA VAL A 66 8.07 -23.37 20.63
C VAL A 66 7.63 -23.87 22.01
N VAL A 67 6.61 -23.25 22.61
CA VAL A 67 6.09 -23.65 23.93
C VAL A 67 4.84 -24.55 23.80
N PRO A 68 4.51 -25.36 24.82
CA PRO A 68 3.30 -26.17 24.80
C PRO A 68 2.04 -25.31 24.61
N GLY A 69 1.27 -25.61 23.56
CA GLY A 69 0.08 -24.85 23.16
C GLY A 69 0.28 -23.97 21.92
N ASP A 70 1.53 -23.77 21.48
CA ASP A 70 1.82 -23.08 20.23
C ASP A 70 1.39 -23.91 19.01
N ILE A 71 0.99 -23.20 17.95
CA ILE A 71 0.63 -23.79 16.66
C ILE A 71 1.63 -23.31 15.62
N GLU A 72 2.37 -24.26 15.05
CA GLU A 72 3.27 -23.99 13.92
C GLU A 72 2.48 -23.95 12.61
N ILE A 73 2.48 -22.78 11.96
CA ILE A 73 1.84 -22.61 10.64
C ILE A 73 2.94 -22.55 9.58
N PRO A 74 3.04 -23.54 8.67
CA PRO A 74 4.09 -23.55 7.65
C PRO A 74 3.92 -22.42 6.64
N VAL A 75 5.02 -21.79 6.27
CA VAL A 75 5.05 -20.71 5.28
C VAL A 75 5.05 -21.29 3.87
N THR A 76 4.05 -20.93 3.05
CA THR A 76 4.01 -21.34 1.64
C THR A 76 5.13 -20.70 0.83
N GLY A 77 5.54 -21.33 -0.29
CA GLY A 77 6.59 -20.77 -1.17
C GLY A 77 6.27 -19.36 -1.68
N VAL A 78 4.99 -19.09 -2.00
CA VAL A 78 4.52 -17.76 -2.40
C VAL A 78 4.67 -16.75 -1.27
N ARG A 79 4.26 -17.11 -0.04
CA ARG A 79 4.40 -16.23 1.14
C ARG A 79 5.87 -15.91 1.42
N LYS A 80 6.76 -16.90 1.28
CA LYS A 80 8.22 -16.70 1.41
C LYS A 80 8.77 -15.74 0.36
N ALA A 81 8.36 -15.88 -0.90
CA ALA A 81 8.80 -14.99 -1.98
C ALA A 81 8.32 -13.55 -1.79
N ILE A 82 7.07 -13.35 -1.34
CA ILE A 82 6.53 -12.03 -1.00
C ILE A 82 7.37 -11.40 0.13
N ALA A 83 7.63 -12.14 1.21
CA ALA A 83 8.41 -11.64 2.33
C ALA A 83 9.83 -11.22 1.91
N ALA A 84 10.51 -12.03 1.09
CA ALA A 84 11.83 -11.71 0.56
C ALA A 84 11.82 -10.43 -0.30
N ASN A 85 10.82 -10.27 -1.18
CA ASN A 85 10.68 -9.06 -2.00
C ASN A 85 10.37 -7.80 -1.18
N MET A 86 9.54 -7.93 -0.13
CA MET A 86 9.22 -6.82 0.77
C MET A 86 10.42 -6.39 1.59
N LEU A 87 11.18 -7.36 2.11
CA LEU A 87 12.42 -7.09 2.84
C LEU A 87 13.43 -6.39 1.93
N ARG A 88 13.61 -6.89 0.70
CA ARG A 88 14.48 -6.25 -0.30
C ARG A 88 14.06 -4.82 -0.59
N SER A 89 12.77 -4.58 -0.86
CA SER A 89 12.25 -3.24 -1.11
C SER A 89 12.56 -2.28 0.06
N LYS A 90 12.36 -2.73 1.31
CA LYS A 90 12.63 -1.92 2.50
C LYS A 90 14.10 -1.64 2.76
N HIS A 91 15.00 -2.56 2.41
CA HIS A 91 16.43 -2.36 2.57
C HIS A 91 17.08 -1.55 1.44
N GLU A 92 16.66 -1.78 0.20
CA GLU A 92 17.31 -1.19 -0.97
C GLU A 92 16.82 0.24 -1.27
N ALA A 93 15.55 0.54 -1.00
CA ALA A 93 14.96 1.84 -1.28
C ALA A 93 14.83 2.69 0.00
N PRO A 94 15.47 3.86 0.09
CA PRO A 94 15.14 4.86 1.10
C PRO A 94 13.71 5.35 0.89
N HIS A 95 12.83 5.16 1.89
CA HIS A 95 11.43 5.53 1.78
C HIS A 95 11.17 6.88 2.44
N ALA A 96 10.60 7.80 1.68
CA ALA A 96 9.94 9.01 2.18
C ALA A 96 8.46 8.96 1.78
N TRP A 97 7.60 9.62 2.56
CA TRP A 97 6.16 9.61 2.35
C TRP A 97 5.62 11.03 2.52
N THR A 98 4.60 11.37 1.73
CA THR A 98 3.84 12.60 1.86
C THR A 98 2.37 12.27 2.00
N MET A 99 1.67 13.04 2.81
CA MET A 99 0.22 12.96 2.95
C MET A 99 -0.39 14.29 2.50
N MET A 100 -1.48 14.22 1.74
CA MET A 100 -2.24 15.37 1.30
C MET A 100 -3.73 15.05 1.44
N GLU A 101 -4.52 16.04 1.85
CA GLU A 101 -5.97 15.96 1.85
C GLU A 101 -6.50 16.66 0.61
N VAL A 102 -7.48 16.04 -0.06
CA VAL A 102 -8.06 16.54 -1.31
C VAL A 102 -9.57 16.54 -1.16
N ASP A 103 -10.19 17.71 -1.32
CA ASP A 103 -11.64 17.82 -1.41
C ASP A 103 -12.11 17.27 -2.76
N VAL A 104 -12.98 16.26 -2.71
CA VAL A 104 -13.54 15.58 -3.87
C VAL A 104 -15.06 15.72 -3.96
N THR A 105 -15.66 16.70 -3.26
CA THR A 105 -17.11 16.92 -3.23
C THR A 105 -17.72 16.98 -4.63
N ASN A 106 -17.16 17.78 -5.53
CA ASN A 106 -17.65 17.89 -6.91
C ASN A 106 -17.58 16.56 -7.68
N LEU A 107 -16.53 15.76 -7.45
CA LEU A 107 -16.41 14.43 -8.06
C LEU A 107 -17.46 13.46 -7.50
N VAL A 108 -17.74 13.55 -6.20
CA VAL A 108 -18.78 12.76 -5.53
C VAL A 108 -20.15 13.06 -6.13
N ASP A 109 -20.50 14.34 -6.25
CA ASP A 109 -21.78 14.78 -6.78
C ASP A 109 -21.94 14.39 -8.25
N TYR A 110 -20.93 14.65 -9.07
CA TYR A 110 -20.92 14.26 -10.48
C TYR A 110 -21.08 12.74 -10.66
N ARG A 111 -20.29 11.94 -9.95
CA ARG A 111 -20.41 10.48 -10.05
C ARG A 111 -21.79 10.03 -9.59
N ASN A 112 -22.34 10.61 -8.52
CA ASN A 112 -23.63 10.22 -7.98
C ASN A 112 -24.80 10.55 -8.91
N SER A 113 -24.72 11.64 -9.68
CA SER A 113 -25.76 11.99 -10.64
C SER A 113 -25.83 11.02 -11.83
N ILE A 114 -24.70 10.45 -12.27
CA ILE A 114 -24.66 9.59 -13.47
C ILE A 114 -24.48 8.09 -13.21
N LYS A 115 -24.08 7.67 -12.00
CA LYS A 115 -23.68 6.27 -11.71
C LYS A 115 -24.73 5.21 -12.09
N ASN A 116 -26.01 5.52 -11.92
CA ASN A 116 -27.09 4.57 -12.16
C ASN A 116 -27.30 4.37 -13.66
N GLU A 117 -27.41 5.47 -14.39
CA GLU A 117 -27.50 5.46 -15.86
C GLU A 117 -26.26 4.79 -16.48
N PHE A 118 -25.07 5.14 -16.00
CA PHE A 118 -23.82 4.52 -16.44
C PHE A 118 -23.84 3.01 -16.24
N LYS A 119 -24.27 2.54 -15.05
CA LYS A 119 -24.33 1.10 -14.76
C LYS A 119 -25.29 0.37 -15.68
N THR A 120 -26.46 0.96 -15.95
CA THR A 120 -27.45 0.40 -16.87
C THR A 120 -26.91 0.32 -18.30
N LYS A 121 -26.18 1.35 -18.76
CA LYS A 121 -25.63 1.42 -20.12
C LYS A 121 -24.41 0.53 -20.34
N GLU A 122 -23.49 0.51 -19.38
CA GLU A 122 -22.16 -0.09 -19.56
C GLU A 122 -22.01 -1.45 -18.86
N GLY A 123 -22.93 -1.82 -17.97
CA GLY A 123 -22.93 -3.12 -17.29
C GLY A 123 -21.98 -3.24 -16.09
N PHE A 124 -21.26 -2.17 -15.73
CA PHE A 124 -20.39 -2.12 -14.55
C PHE A 124 -20.51 -0.80 -13.79
N ASN A 125 -20.05 -0.79 -12.53
CA ASN A 125 -20.16 0.38 -11.67
C ASN A 125 -19.12 1.44 -12.05
N LEU A 126 -19.55 2.69 -12.19
CA LEU A 126 -18.64 3.83 -12.18
C LEU A 126 -18.11 4.05 -10.76
N THR A 127 -16.82 3.87 -10.54
CA THR A 127 -16.18 4.01 -9.21
C THR A 127 -15.31 5.27 -9.16
N PHE A 128 -15.12 5.83 -7.96
CA PHE A 128 -14.16 6.93 -7.75
C PHE A 128 -12.74 6.53 -8.13
N PHE A 129 -12.40 5.26 -7.92
CA PHE A 129 -11.08 4.72 -8.21
C PHE A 129 -10.66 4.91 -9.67
N ALA A 130 -11.58 4.77 -10.63
CA ALA A 130 -11.29 5.00 -12.05
C ALA A 130 -10.87 6.46 -12.34
N PHE A 131 -11.44 7.44 -11.62
CA PHE A 131 -11.05 8.84 -11.75
C PHE A 131 -9.64 9.09 -11.20
N PHE A 132 -9.32 8.51 -10.03
CA PHE A 132 -7.99 8.64 -9.44
C PHE A 132 -6.91 7.96 -10.29
N VAL A 133 -7.18 6.77 -10.83
CA VAL A 133 -6.26 6.10 -11.77
C VAL A 133 -6.04 6.97 -13.01
N LYS A 134 -7.09 7.62 -13.55
CA LYS A 134 -6.94 8.54 -14.68
C LYS A 134 -6.09 9.77 -14.32
N ALA A 135 -6.33 10.38 -13.17
CA ALA A 135 -5.57 11.54 -12.70
C ALA A 135 -4.09 11.19 -12.50
N VAL A 136 -3.80 10.03 -11.88
CA VAL A 136 -2.43 9.53 -11.73
C VAL A 136 -1.79 9.29 -13.09
N ALA A 137 -2.49 8.65 -14.03
CA ALA A 137 -1.95 8.42 -15.37
C ALA A 137 -1.60 9.73 -16.10
N GLN A 138 -2.42 10.78 -15.95
CA GLN A 138 -2.14 12.10 -16.50
C GLN A 138 -0.93 12.76 -15.82
N ALA A 139 -0.84 12.69 -14.49
CA ALA A 139 0.30 13.22 -13.75
C ALA A 139 1.61 12.51 -14.14
N LEU A 140 1.61 11.20 -14.32
CA LEU A 140 2.79 10.44 -14.77
C LEU A 140 3.23 10.84 -16.19
N LYS A 141 2.30 11.26 -17.04
CA LYS A 141 2.59 11.76 -18.39
C LYS A 141 3.22 13.15 -18.38
N GLU A 142 2.73 14.02 -17.49
CA GLU A 142 3.26 15.38 -17.30
C GLU A 142 4.62 15.36 -16.58
N TYR A 143 4.81 14.45 -15.63
CA TYR A 143 6.01 14.30 -14.82
C TYR A 143 6.64 12.91 -15.02
N PRO A 144 7.25 12.65 -16.20
CA PRO A 144 7.72 11.30 -16.58
C PRO A 144 8.86 10.77 -15.69
N GLN A 145 9.55 11.64 -14.94
CA GLN A 145 10.56 11.23 -13.96
C GLN A 145 9.97 10.31 -12.88
N ILE A 146 8.69 10.49 -12.50
CA ILE A 146 8.00 9.67 -11.51
C ILE A 146 7.74 8.24 -12.06
N ASN A 147 7.58 8.10 -13.38
CA ASN A 147 7.41 6.81 -14.06
C ASN A 147 8.77 6.17 -14.41
N SER A 148 9.71 6.11 -13.47
CA SER A 148 11.07 5.60 -13.70
C SER A 148 11.45 4.48 -12.74
N MET A 149 12.44 3.67 -13.10
CA MET A 149 13.04 2.66 -12.22
C MET A 149 14.55 2.85 -12.10
N TRP A 150 15.08 2.60 -10.91
CA TRP A 150 16.50 2.46 -10.69
C TRP A 150 16.99 1.11 -11.27
N ALA A 151 18.09 1.12 -12.02
CA ALA A 151 18.61 -0.05 -12.71
C ALA A 151 20.14 -0.11 -12.61
N GLY A 152 20.66 -0.32 -11.39
CA GLY A 152 22.10 -0.40 -11.13
C GLY A 152 22.76 0.98 -11.18
N ASP A 153 23.44 1.28 -12.28
CA ASP A 153 24.18 2.53 -12.51
C ASP A 153 23.39 3.59 -13.29
N LYS A 154 22.14 3.28 -13.64
CA LYS A 154 21.28 4.16 -14.45
C LYS A 154 19.84 4.19 -13.98
N ILE A 155 19.13 5.22 -14.43
CA ILE A 155 17.68 5.36 -14.27
C ILE A 155 17.02 5.05 -15.62
N ILE A 156 16.04 4.15 -15.62
CA ILE A 156 15.22 3.84 -16.80
C ILE A 156 13.88 4.54 -16.65
N GLN A 157 13.68 5.63 -17.39
CA GLN A 157 12.39 6.26 -17.53
C GLN A 157 11.49 5.43 -18.46
N LYS A 158 10.30 5.08 -17.99
CA LYS A 158 9.35 4.23 -18.74
C LYS A 158 8.49 5.10 -19.65
N LYS A 159 8.44 4.72 -20.94
CA LYS A 159 7.58 5.35 -21.94
C LYS A 159 6.11 5.04 -21.68
N ASP A 160 5.79 3.76 -21.49
CA ASP A 160 4.42 3.33 -21.25
C ASP A 160 4.01 3.58 -19.79
N ILE A 161 2.79 4.06 -19.60
CA ILE A 161 2.20 4.28 -18.28
C ILE A 161 1.28 3.10 -17.96
N ASN A 162 1.83 2.12 -17.23
CA ASN A 162 1.11 0.91 -16.86
C ASN A 162 0.83 0.93 -15.36
N ILE A 163 -0.44 1.00 -14.98
CA ILE A 163 -0.85 1.16 -13.58
C ILE A 163 -1.26 -0.20 -13.01
N SER A 164 -0.46 -0.66 -12.07
CA SER A 164 -0.79 -1.77 -11.17
C SER A 164 -1.87 -1.34 -10.18
N ILE A 165 -2.91 -2.16 -10.01
CA ILE A 165 -3.99 -1.92 -9.04
C ILE A 165 -4.02 -3.05 -8.01
N ALA A 166 -4.16 -2.70 -6.73
CA ALA A 166 -4.28 -3.69 -5.67
C ALA A 166 -5.72 -4.24 -5.59
N VAL A 167 -5.90 -5.55 -5.72
CA VAL A 167 -7.19 -6.24 -5.60
C VAL A 167 -7.07 -7.35 -4.56
N ALA A 168 -7.78 -7.20 -3.45
CA ALA A 168 -7.82 -8.20 -2.38
C ALA A 168 -8.95 -9.23 -2.60
N THR A 169 -8.65 -10.48 -2.29
CA THR A 169 -9.61 -11.53 -1.94
C THR A 169 -9.52 -11.78 -0.42
N ASP A 170 -10.33 -12.69 0.11
CA ASP A 170 -10.29 -13.01 1.55
C ASP A 170 -8.94 -13.57 1.99
N ASP A 171 -8.27 -14.33 1.11
CA ASP A 171 -7.03 -15.03 1.43
C ASP A 171 -5.76 -14.37 0.89
N ALA A 172 -5.87 -13.48 -0.11
CA ALA A 172 -4.72 -13.01 -0.87
C ALA A 172 -4.87 -11.60 -1.46
N LEU A 173 -3.73 -10.99 -1.81
CA LEU A 173 -3.66 -9.73 -2.54
C LEU A 173 -3.06 -9.98 -3.93
N PHE A 174 -3.78 -9.54 -4.96
CA PHE A 174 -3.33 -9.58 -6.34
C PHE A 174 -3.06 -8.17 -6.86
N VAL A 175 -2.13 -8.06 -7.80
CA VAL A 175 -1.72 -6.78 -8.38
C VAL A 175 -1.77 -6.83 -9.91
N PRO A 176 -2.97 -6.88 -10.51
CA PRO A 176 -3.11 -6.80 -11.96
C PRO A 176 -2.76 -5.40 -12.50
N VAL A 177 -2.47 -5.32 -13.80
CA VAL A 177 -1.92 -4.15 -14.49
C VAL A 177 -2.86 -3.65 -15.58
N ILE A 178 -3.23 -2.38 -15.49
CA ILE A 178 -3.89 -1.59 -16.53
C ILE A 178 -2.80 -1.04 -17.44
N LYS A 179 -2.65 -1.57 -18.65
CA LYS A 179 -1.61 -1.16 -19.60
C LYS A 179 -1.99 0.15 -20.28
N HIS A 180 -1.05 1.01 -20.67
CA HIS A 180 -1.31 2.28 -21.38
C HIS A 180 -2.50 3.07 -20.78
N ALA A 181 -2.45 3.32 -19.47
CA ALA A 181 -3.55 3.91 -18.72
C ALA A 181 -3.79 5.38 -19.12
N ASP A 182 -2.77 6.06 -19.62
CA ASP A 182 -2.85 7.46 -20.05
C ASP A 182 -3.68 7.65 -21.32
N GLU A 183 -3.67 6.66 -22.22
CA GLU A 183 -4.45 6.65 -23.47
C GLU A 183 -5.94 6.34 -23.24
N LYS A 184 -6.28 5.77 -22.07
CA LYS A 184 -7.64 5.32 -21.79
C LYS A 184 -8.52 6.44 -21.26
N THR A 185 -9.80 6.38 -21.60
CA THR A 185 -10.84 7.21 -20.96
C THR A 185 -11.15 6.66 -19.56
N ILE A 186 -11.82 7.46 -18.73
CA ILE A 186 -12.30 7.00 -17.40
C ILE A 186 -13.17 5.75 -17.52
N LYS A 187 -14.00 5.69 -18.58
CA LYS A 187 -14.81 4.52 -18.91
C LYS A 187 -13.95 3.29 -19.25
N GLY A 188 -12.92 3.47 -20.08
CA GLY A 188 -11.99 2.39 -20.43
C GLY A 188 -11.25 1.85 -19.20
N ILE A 189 -10.74 2.74 -18.36
CA ILE A 189 -10.11 2.39 -17.08
C ILE A 189 -11.10 1.64 -16.17
N GLY A 190 -12.32 2.16 -16.02
CA GLY A 190 -13.36 1.54 -15.19
C GLY A 190 -13.73 0.12 -15.65
N ARG A 191 -13.77 -0.10 -16.96
CA ARG A 191 -14.02 -1.42 -17.55
C ARG A 191 -12.88 -2.39 -17.22
N GLU A 192 -11.63 -2.00 -17.44
CA GLU A 192 -10.48 -2.86 -17.13
C GLU A 192 -10.38 -3.18 -15.64
N ILE A 193 -10.65 -2.21 -14.76
CA ILE A 193 -10.72 -2.47 -13.31
C ILE A 193 -11.78 -3.54 -13.00
N ALA A 194 -12.98 -3.42 -13.60
CA ALA A 194 -14.06 -4.38 -13.36
C ALA A 194 -13.70 -5.79 -13.89
N GLU A 195 -13.11 -5.88 -15.07
CA GLU A 195 -12.67 -7.12 -15.69
C GLU A 195 -11.56 -7.79 -14.87
N LEU A 196 -10.50 -7.06 -14.54
CA LEU A 196 -9.37 -7.58 -13.75
C LEU A 196 -9.81 -8.00 -12.35
N ALA A 197 -10.66 -7.22 -11.69
CA ALA A 197 -11.23 -7.60 -10.40
C ALA A 197 -12.14 -8.83 -10.50
N GLY A 198 -12.91 -8.97 -11.58
CA GLY A 198 -13.70 -10.17 -11.87
C GLY A 198 -12.81 -11.40 -12.07
N LYS A 199 -11.71 -11.27 -12.82
CA LYS A 199 -10.73 -12.34 -13.03
C LYS A 199 -10.03 -12.75 -11.74
N VAL A 200 -9.66 -11.80 -10.88
CA VAL A 200 -9.10 -12.09 -9.55
C VAL A 200 -10.08 -12.91 -8.72
N ARG A 201 -11.33 -12.44 -8.58
CA ARG A 201 -12.35 -13.13 -7.77
C ARG A 201 -12.74 -14.50 -8.33
N SER A 202 -12.65 -14.70 -9.64
CA SER A 202 -12.95 -15.97 -10.29
C SER A 202 -11.74 -16.89 -10.46
N GLY A 203 -10.55 -16.48 -10.00
CA GLY A 203 -9.31 -17.26 -10.14
C GLY A 203 -8.80 -17.39 -11.58
N LYS A 204 -9.23 -16.49 -12.49
CA LYS A 204 -8.89 -16.52 -13.93
C LYS A 204 -7.83 -15.48 -14.31
N LEU A 205 -7.18 -14.86 -13.33
CA LEU A 205 -6.13 -13.88 -13.59
C LEU A 205 -4.89 -14.55 -14.17
N THR A 206 -4.37 -14.02 -15.27
CA THR A 206 -3.20 -14.57 -15.95
C THR A 206 -1.91 -13.90 -15.48
N SER A 207 -0.77 -14.59 -15.63
CA SER A 207 0.55 -14.03 -15.31
C SER A 207 0.86 -12.77 -16.13
N ALA A 208 0.46 -12.73 -17.41
CA ALA A 208 0.66 -11.58 -18.29
C ALA A 208 -0.10 -10.31 -17.84
N GLU A 209 -1.18 -10.48 -17.08
CA GLU A 209 -1.95 -9.38 -16.50
C GLU A 209 -1.36 -8.87 -15.18
N MET A 210 -0.41 -9.59 -14.58
CA MET A 210 0.30 -9.17 -13.36
C MET A 210 1.68 -8.55 -13.64
N GLN A 211 2.08 -8.47 -14.91
CA GLN A 211 3.42 -8.05 -15.32
C GLN A 211 3.43 -6.72 -16.06
N GLY A 212 4.57 -6.03 -16.00
CA GLY A 212 4.81 -4.80 -16.76
C GLY A 212 4.23 -3.54 -16.14
N GLY A 213 3.76 -3.58 -14.89
CA GLY A 213 3.36 -2.39 -14.15
C GLY A 213 4.56 -1.48 -13.89
N THR A 214 4.36 -0.18 -14.09
CA THR A 214 5.39 0.86 -13.89
C THR A 214 5.08 1.73 -12.68
N PHE A 215 3.82 1.81 -12.28
CA PHE A 215 3.37 2.52 -11.09
C PHE A 215 2.27 1.73 -10.39
N THR A 216 2.15 1.82 -9.06
CA THR A 216 1.12 1.10 -8.29
C THR A 216 0.19 2.09 -7.59
N VAL A 217 -1.12 1.88 -7.75
CA VAL A 217 -2.16 2.58 -7.01
C VAL A 217 -2.90 1.59 -6.12
N ASN A 218 -2.93 1.88 -4.83
CA ASN A 218 -3.65 1.09 -3.84
C ASN A 218 -4.79 1.92 -3.24
N ASN A 219 -5.95 1.30 -3.03
CA ASN A 219 -7.09 1.92 -2.38
C ASN A 219 -7.50 1.08 -1.15
N THR A 220 -7.27 1.64 0.03
CA THR A 220 -7.67 1.02 1.30
C THR A 220 -8.89 1.69 1.92
N GLY A 221 -9.58 2.59 1.20
CA GLY A 221 -10.68 3.38 1.74
C GLY A 221 -11.84 2.57 2.31
N SER A 222 -12.09 1.36 1.78
CA SER A 222 -13.07 0.42 2.36
C SER A 222 -12.68 -0.12 3.74
N PHE A 223 -11.39 -0.09 4.09
CA PHE A 223 -10.87 -0.54 5.38
C PHE A 223 -10.80 0.58 6.42
N GLY A 224 -11.03 1.84 6.03
CA GLY A 224 -10.97 3.00 6.94
C GLY A 224 -9.55 3.38 7.39
N SER A 225 -8.53 3.16 6.55
CA SER A 225 -7.12 3.19 6.96
C SER A 225 -6.50 4.56 7.20
N VAL A 226 -7.16 5.65 6.79
CA VAL A 226 -6.69 7.01 7.04
C VAL A 226 -7.54 7.58 8.17
N GLN A 227 -6.87 7.86 9.29
CA GLN A 227 -7.45 8.24 10.58
C GLN A 227 -7.04 9.64 10.96
#